data_AF-A0A9E3NNF7-F1
#
_entry.id   AF-A0A9E3NNF7-F1
#
_cell.length_a   1.000
_cell.length_b   1.000
_cell.length_c   1.000
_cell.angle_alpha   90.00
_cell.angle_beta   90.00
_cell.angle_gamma   90.00
#
_symmetry.space_group_name_H-M   'P 1'
#
loop_
_entity.id
_entity.type
_entity.pdbx_description
1 polymer ?
#
loop_
_entity_poly.entity_id
_entity_poly.type
_entity_poly.pdbx_seq_one_letter_code
_entity_poly.pdbx_strand_id
1 'polypeptide(L)'
;MLRIVFFVLLVAHAVCGFSQTLFSSNSFSLVNTTYDEQNPVVAPDGNTLYFTISHHPQNVGAQRDPGDIWVSQWLGNGWSAPVHAGPALNHRGYNGVAGFSADGMQMFLLSHYDPTGEVRTQGISVSRKSGAGWSTPENIYIPYFQNKSSIQSGQITPDGRVFIYSAETYGTHGVEDIYVSVKGVDGKWSEPKNLGPKINTQFQELCPSLSADGNTLYFSSNGRRGVGSFDIYSSTRLDDSFQNWSEPVNLGTSFNSTGRELFFRPFERLGYSLFTSTTNSDGYGDIRYFIPEKRDSSLIAIVPTDTVIRIREQKYEEVIGENEVKIFGKVLSASNDQPVRASLKFTSLSGAFPAATQNGQGYSVKVPSTQSYTLEVTAPGYISSFEKLDLHTLELKELEMNFRLQPIEVGATVNLKSVLFAQSKPVLLPESYQELDLVVAFMQSNEHVEIELSGHTDNRGSFRQLMELSQQRVNRVKEYMVSKGIDKKRITGKGYGGSKPVANNDTEEGRMLNRRVEFTIKKN
;
A
#
# COMPACT_ATOMS: atom_id res chain seq x y z
N MET A 1 68.52 -19.94 9.09
CA MET A 1 67.65 -19.99 10.29
C MET A 1 66.47 -19.06 10.02
N LEU A 2 65.36 -19.60 9.52
CA LEU A 2 64.17 -18.85 9.13
C LEU A 2 63.28 -18.68 10.37
N ARG A 3 63.03 -17.45 10.83
CA ARG A 3 62.05 -17.18 11.90
C ARG A 3 60.78 -16.63 11.25
N ILE A 4 59.75 -17.47 11.21
CA ILE A 4 58.38 -17.12 10.86
C ILE A 4 57.71 -16.63 12.15
N VAL A 5 57.19 -15.41 12.15
CA VAL A 5 56.34 -14.87 13.23
C VAL A 5 54.89 -14.99 12.75
N PHE A 6 54.11 -15.81 13.44
CA PHE A 6 52.66 -15.94 13.21
C PHE A 6 51.94 -14.75 13.87
N PHE A 7 51.17 -13.99 13.09
CA PHE A 7 50.11 -13.14 13.60
C PHE A 7 48.83 -13.97 13.68
N VAL A 8 48.32 -14.21 14.89
CA VAL A 8 46.97 -14.76 15.10
C VAL A 8 45.99 -13.60 14.99
N LEU A 9 45.26 -13.52 13.88
CA LEU A 9 44.13 -12.61 13.72
C LEU A 9 42.88 -13.34 14.26
N LEU A 10 42.41 -12.93 15.44
CA LEU A 10 41.17 -13.44 16.03
C LEU A 10 40.00 -12.69 15.40
N VAL A 11 39.43 -13.23 14.31
CA VAL A 11 38.22 -12.69 13.70
C VAL A 11 37.01 -13.23 14.48
N ALA A 12 36.51 -12.44 15.41
CA ALA A 12 35.21 -12.66 16.03
C ALA A 12 34.13 -12.51 14.94
N HIS A 13 33.64 -13.64 14.42
CA HIS A 13 32.45 -13.66 13.58
C HIS A 13 31.23 -13.49 14.47
N ALA A 14 30.69 -12.27 14.56
CA ALA A 14 29.34 -12.07 15.02
C ALA A 14 28.38 -12.59 13.95
N VAL A 15 28.05 -13.88 14.03
CA VAL A 15 26.98 -14.48 13.24
C VAL A 15 25.66 -13.91 13.79
N CYS A 16 25.12 -12.87 13.16
CA CYS A 16 23.72 -12.51 13.34
C CYS A 16 22.85 -13.56 12.63
N GLY A 17 22.66 -14.71 13.27
CA GLY A 17 21.59 -15.63 12.91
C GLY A 17 20.27 -15.07 13.41
N PHE A 18 19.36 -14.69 12.51
CA PHE A 18 17.96 -14.51 12.89
C PHE A 18 17.39 -15.91 13.16
N SER A 19 17.31 -16.28 14.44
CA SER A 19 16.55 -17.45 14.88
C SER A 19 15.08 -17.22 14.53
N GLN A 20 14.42 -18.18 13.89
CA GLN A 20 12.96 -18.17 13.82
C GLN A 20 12.43 -18.20 15.24
N THR A 21 11.62 -17.21 15.60
CA THR A 21 10.95 -17.15 16.90
C THR A 21 9.93 -18.28 16.97
N LEU A 22 10.27 -19.36 17.66
CA LEU A 22 9.32 -20.45 17.93
C LEU A 22 8.44 -20.03 19.11
N PHE A 23 7.24 -19.51 18.82
CA PHE A 23 6.24 -19.32 19.86
C PHE A 23 5.72 -20.68 20.34
N SER A 24 5.64 -20.83 21.65
CA SER A 24 4.88 -21.88 22.31
C SER A 24 3.55 -21.31 22.80
N SER A 25 2.62 -22.17 23.24
CA SER A 25 1.36 -21.74 23.88
C SER A 25 1.58 -20.76 25.04
N ASN A 26 2.75 -20.82 25.68
CA ASN A 26 3.06 -20.03 26.88
C ASN A 26 3.88 -18.77 26.59
N SER A 27 4.26 -18.52 25.33
CA SER A 27 5.17 -17.41 25.00
C SER A 27 4.61 -16.02 25.34
N PHE A 28 3.29 -15.87 25.47
CA PHE A 28 2.61 -14.63 25.86
C PHE A 28 1.98 -14.69 27.27
N SER A 29 2.20 -15.77 28.04
CA SER A 29 1.55 -15.96 29.35
C SER A 29 1.88 -14.90 30.40
N LEU A 30 3.03 -14.23 30.28
CA LEU A 30 3.41 -13.12 31.15
C LEU A 30 3.02 -11.75 30.57
N VAL A 31 2.75 -11.70 29.26
CA VAL A 31 2.33 -10.47 28.56
C VAL A 31 0.85 -10.23 28.77
N ASN A 32 0.03 -11.28 28.61
CA ASN A 32 -1.40 -11.21 28.87
C ASN A 32 -1.63 -11.28 30.38
N THR A 33 -2.07 -10.17 30.95
CA THR A 33 -2.27 -10.01 32.38
C THR A 33 -3.76 -10.08 32.71
N THR A 34 -4.17 -9.61 33.89
CA THR A 34 -5.60 -9.46 34.23
C THR A 34 -6.17 -8.12 33.74
N TYR A 35 -5.39 -7.34 32.98
CA TYR A 35 -5.74 -6.01 32.48
C TYR A 35 -5.95 -6.04 30.97
N ASP A 36 -6.10 -4.86 30.36
CA ASP A 36 -6.48 -4.74 28.95
C ASP A 36 -5.27 -4.49 28.06
N GLU A 37 -4.72 -5.55 27.48
CA GLU A 37 -3.58 -5.49 26.57
C GLU A 37 -3.98 -5.21 25.12
N GLN A 38 -3.51 -4.08 24.61
CA GLN A 38 -3.88 -3.52 23.31
C GLN A 38 -2.65 -3.13 22.48
N ASN A 39 -2.85 -2.90 21.18
CA ASN A 39 -1.87 -2.30 20.28
C ASN A 39 -0.43 -2.89 20.35
N PRO A 40 -0.24 -4.20 20.10
CA PRO A 40 1.08 -4.81 20.10
C PRO A 40 1.94 -4.34 18.91
N VAL A 41 3.16 -3.86 19.19
CA VAL A 41 4.14 -3.40 18.20
C VAL A 41 5.54 -3.94 18.55
N VAL A 42 6.12 -4.74 17.67
CA VAL A 42 7.48 -5.25 17.82
C VAL A 42 8.48 -4.25 17.24
N ALA A 43 9.54 -3.95 17.98
CA ALA A 43 10.61 -3.07 17.53
C ALA A 43 11.46 -3.74 16.43
N PRO A 44 12.22 -2.97 15.63
CA PRO A 44 13.07 -3.53 14.57
C PRO A 44 14.15 -4.52 15.04
N ASP A 45 14.49 -4.55 16.32
CA ASP A 45 15.37 -5.57 16.90
C ASP A 45 14.75 -6.98 16.92
N GLY A 46 13.43 -7.09 16.75
CA GLY A 46 12.67 -8.35 16.79
C GLY A 46 12.49 -8.94 18.19
N ASN A 47 13.08 -8.32 19.22
CA ASN A 47 13.16 -8.84 20.59
C ASN A 47 12.53 -7.91 21.63
N THR A 48 12.12 -6.70 21.25
CA THR A 48 11.38 -5.78 22.13
C THR A 48 9.94 -5.64 21.65
N LEU A 49 8.97 -5.96 22.52
CA LEU A 49 7.54 -5.78 22.28
C LEU A 49 7.04 -4.58 23.08
N TYR A 50 6.45 -3.61 22.39
CA TYR A 50 5.71 -2.51 22.98
C TYR A 50 4.22 -2.78 22.84
N PHE A 51 3.43 -2.45 23.86
CA PHE A 51 1.99 -2.58 23.82
C PHE A 51 1.36 -1.63 24.83
N THR A 52 0.06 -1.43 24.71
CA THR A 52 -0.70 -0.58 25.61
C THR A 52 -1.40 -1.43 26.66
N ILE A 53 -1.36 -1.06 27.94
CA ILE A 53 -2.16 -1.70 28.99
C ILE A 53 -3.11 -0.66 29.59
N SER A 54 -4.42 -0.89 29.52
CA SER A 54 -5.42 -0.02 30.15
C SER A 54 -5.80 -0.51 31.55
N HIS A 55 -6.31 0.39 32.38
CA HIS A 55 -6.80 0.08 33.75
C HIS A 55 -5.76 -0.45 34.75
N HIS A 56 -4.47 -0.45 34.41
CA HIS A 56 -3.42 -0.91 35.30
C HIS A 56 -3.13 0.13 36.39
N PRO A 57 -2.96 -0.25 37.68
CA PRO A 57 -2.77 0.69 38.79
C PRO A 57 -1.47 1.51 38.72
N GLN A 58 -0.48 1.03 37.96
CA GLN A 58 0.78 1.75 37.72
C GLN A 58 0.71 2.73 36.53
N ASN A 59 -0.41 2.80 35.82
CA ASN A 59 -0.58 3.80 34.77
C ASN A 59 -0.58 5.21 35.37
N VAL A 60 -0.26 6.22 34.56
CA VAL A 60 -0.19 7.63 34.98
C VAL A 60 -1.54 8.11 35.52
N GLY A 61 -2.66 7.72 34.89
CA GLY A 61 -4.02 7.94 35.36
C GLY A 61 -4.58 6.84 36.29
N ALA A 62 -3.76 5.87 36.68
CA ALA A 62 -4.12 4.67 37.43
C ALA A 62 -5.29 3.88 36.78
N GLN A 63 -6.25 3.37 37.56
CA GLN A 63 -7.31 2.47 37.07
C GLN A 63 -8.29 3.09 36.06
N ARG A 64 -8.32 4.42 35.96
CA ARG A 64 -9.15 5.15 34.97
C ARG A 64 -8.38 5.52 33.72
N ASP A 65 -7.10 5.17 33.66
CA ASP A 65 -6.23 5.49 32.55
C ASP A 65 -6.63 4.69 31.30
N PRO A 66 -6.83 5.36 30.16
CA PRO A 66 -7.26 4.71 28.93
C PRO A 66 -6.19 3.82 28.30
N GLY A 67 -4.92 3.91 28.72
CA GLY A 67 -3.84 3.04 28.28
C GLY A 67 -2.48 3.70 28.33
N ASP A 68 -1.51 3.05 28.97
CA ASP A 68 -0.10 3.45 28.94
C ASP A 68 0.73 2.49 28.10
N ILE A 69 1.89 2.94 27.62
CA ILE A 69 2.87 2.09 26.94
C ILE A 69 3.63 1.26 27.97
N TRP A 70 3.69 -0.05 27.70
CA TRP A 70 4.46 -1.05 28.42
C TRP A 70 5.39 -1.79 27.46
N VAL A 71 6.44 -2.39 28.03
CA VAL A 71 7.51 -3.04 27.28
C VAL A 71 7.75 -4.44 27.81
N SER A 72 7.86 -5.40 26.92
CA SER A 72 8.31 -6.76 27.21
C SER A 72 9.50 -7.14 26.33
N GLN A 73 10.38 -7.99 26.85
CA GLN A 73 11.60 -8.46 26.19
C GLN A 73 11.48 -9.94 25.84
N TRP A 74 11.92 -10.32 24.65
CA TRP A 74 12.01 -11.71 24.24
C TRP A 74 13.20 -12.40 24.92
N LEU A 75 12.92 -13.46 25.69
CA LEU A 75 13.93 -14.19 26.47
C LEU A 75 14.41 -15.47 25.78
N GLY A 76 14.03 -15.69 24.51
CA GLY A 76 14.35 -16.89 23.73
C GLY A 76 13.29 -17.98 23.77
N ASN A 77 12.51 -18.07 24.86
CA ASN A 77 11.43 -19.04 25.04
C ASN A 77 10.07 -18.40 25.37
N GLY A 78 10.03 -17.09 25.58
CA GLY A 78 8.83 -16.34 25.91
C GLY A 78 9.13 -14.86 26.11
N TRP A 79 8.07 -14.06 26.14
CA TRP A 79 8.12 -12.65 26.49
C TRP A 79 8.18 -12.48 28.00
N SER A 80 8.98 -11.51 28.47
CA SER A 80 9.08 -11.17 29.89
C SER A 80 7.77 -10.56 30.41
N ALA A 81 7.64 -10.47 31.74
CA ALA A 81 6.60 -9.64 32.34
C ALA A 81 6.75 -8.18 31.85
N PRO A 82 5.63 -7.47 31.63
CA PRO A 82 5.67 -6.09 31.15
C PRO A 82 6.26 -5.14 32.18
N VAL A 83 7.04 -4.19 31.68
CA VAL A 83 7.59 -3.07 32.44
C VAL A 83 7.03 -1.77 31.87
N HIS A 84 6.52 -0.91 32.75
CA HIS A 84 5.97 0.39 32.37
C HIS A 84 7.04 1.24 31.68
N ALA A 85 6.72 1.82 30.51
CA ALA A 85 7.70 2.51 29.65
C ALA A 85 8.18 3.87 30.21
N GLY A 86 7.57 4.33 31.30
CA GLY A 86 8.00 5.49 32.07
C GLY A 86 7.42 6.82 31.59
N PRO A 87 7.68 7.90 32.34
CA PRO A 87 7.01 9.19 32.15
C PRO A 87 7.44 9.96 30.88
N ALA A 88 8.49 9.50 30.18
CA ALA A 88 8.89 10.09 28.91
C ALA A 88 7.93 9.72 27.78
N LEU A 89 7.32 8.54 27.84
CA LEU A 89 6.43 8.00 26.81
C LEU A 89 4.96 7.97 27.25
N ASN A 90 4.69 8.13 28.54
CA ASN A 90 3.35 8.04 29.11
C ASN A 90 2.91 9.35 29.78
N HIS A 91 1.68 9.75 29.51
CA HIS A 91 0.95 10.83 30.20
C HIS A 91 -0.48 10.36 30.52
N ARG A 92 -1.32 11.20 31.17
CA ARG A 92 -2.69 10.81 31.62
C ARG A 92 -3.70 10.43 30.52
N GLY A 93 -3.32 10.51 29.26
CA GLY A 93 -4.18 10.22 28.11
C GLY A 93 -3.82 8.85 27.54
N TYR A 94 -4.44 8.45 26.44
CA TYR A 94 -4.08 7.20 25.79
C TYR A 94 -2.69 7.31 25.16
N ASN A 95 -1.79 6.38 25.51
CA ASN A 95 -0.44 6.27 24.97
C ASN A 95 -0.30 4.93 24.25
N GLY A 96 0.20 5.00 23.01
CA GLY A 96 0.45 3.81 22.21
C GLY A 96 1.54 4.05 21.19
N VAL A 97 2.21 2.98 20.77
CA VAL A 97 3.21 3.05 19.70
C VAL A 97 2.49 2.94 18.34
N ALA A 98 2.76 3.88 17.44
CA ALA A 98 2.28 3.84 16.06
C ALA A 98 3.20 3.00 15.17
N GLY A 99 4.51 3.01 15.43
CA GLY A 99 5.50 2.25 14.67
C GLY A 99 6.92 2.76 14.92
N PHE A 100 7.87 2.25 14.14
CA PHE A 100 9.29 2.59 14.23
C PHE A 100 9.84 2.93 12.86
N SER A 101 10.90 3.76 12.80
CA SER A 101 11.73 3.82 11.61
C SER A 101 12.43 2.49 11.38
N ALA A 102 12.75 2.17 10.12
CA ALA A 102 13.40 0.90 9.75
C ALA A 102 14.71 0.62 10.50
N ASP A 103 15.47 1.67 10.83
CA ASP A 103 16.72 1.61 11.59
C ASP A 103 16.52 1.51 13.12
N GLY A 104 15.27 1.60 13.60
CA GLY A 104 14.92 1.59 15.03
C GLY A 104 15.38 2.84 15.80
N MET A 105 15.81 3.90 15.11
CA MET A 105 16.27 5.14 15.74
C MET A 105 15.12 6.10 16.09
N GLN A 106 13.94 5.91 15.50
CA GLN A 106 12.74 6.68 15.78
C GLN A 106 11.59 5.75 16.20
N MET A 107 10.90 6.15 17.26
CA MET A 107 9.61 5.59 17.69
C MET A 107 8.54 6.64 17.44
N PHE A 108 7.44 6.25 16.80
CA PHE A 108 6.29 7.11 16.59
C PHE A 108 5.18 6.72 17.54
N LEU A 109 4.48 7.72 18.08
CA LEU A 109 3.54 7.59 19.19
C LEU A 109 2.17 8.13 18.80
N LEU A 110 1.12 7.46 19.27
CA LEU A 110 -0.31 7.77 19.04
C LEU A 110 -0.83 8.81 20.06
N SER A 111 -0.08 9.89 20.22
CA SER A 111 -0.50 11.03 21.03
C SER A 111 0.36 12.25 20.71
N HIS A 112 -0.15 13.43 21.06
CA HIS A 112 0.66 14.62 21.24
C HIS A 112 1.13 14.70 22.69
N TYR A 113 2.33 15.24 22.88
CA TYR A 113 2.96 15.43 24.17
C TYR A 113 3.11 16.93 24.43
N ASP A 114 2.85 17.33 25.66
CA ASP A 114 3.06 18.71 26.12
C ASP A 114 4.08 18.71 27.26
N PRO A 115 5.12 19.56 27.23
CA PRO A 115 6.12 19.67 28.30
C PRO A 115 5.53 20.02 29.68
N THR A 116 4.35 20.63 29.73
CA THR A 116 3.62 20.95 30.98
C THR A 116 2.79 19.76 31.50
N GLY A 117 2.65 18.70 30.71
CA GLY A 117 1.87 17.50 31.02
C GLY A 117 0.37 17.59 30.70
N GLU A 118 -0.12 18.77 30.32
CA GLU A 118 -1.51 18.94 29.83
C GLU A 118 -1.57 18.83 28.31
N VAL A 119 -1.96 17.66 27.81
CA VAL A 119 -2.16 17.43 26.38
C VAL A 119 -3.48 18.07 25.93
N ARG A 120 -3.40 19.10 25.09
CA ARG A 120 -4.56 19.88 24.62
C ARG A 120 -5.01 19.56 23.19
N THR A 121 -4.28 18.67 22.51
CA THR A 121 -4.52 18.29 21.11
C THR A 121 -4.27 16.81 20.91
N GLN A 122 -4.85 16.21 19.88
CA GLN A 122 -4.56 14.83 19.45
C GLN A 122 -3.69 14.84 18.19
N GLY A 123 -3.02 13.72 17.90
CA GLY A 123 -2.16 13.58 16.73
C GLY A 123 -1.08 12.54 16.94
N ILE A 124 0.03 12.67 16.22
CA ILE A 124 1.18 11.77 16.35
C ILE A 124 2.42 12.54 16.74
N SER A 125 3.35 11.85 17.38
CA SER A 125 4.64 12.41 17.76
C SER A 125 5.76 11.42 17.48
N VAL A 126 7.00 11.91 17.53
CA VAL A 126 8.19 11.10 17.33
C VAL A 126 9.15 11.27 18.51
N SER A 127 9.58 10.16 19.08
CA SER A 127 10.70 10.10 19.99
C SER A 127 11.91 9.48 19.29
N ARG A 128 13.11 9.92 19.66
CA ARG A 128 14.38 9.48 19.08
C ARG A 128 15.17 8.71 20.12
N LYS A 129 15.84 7.66 19.68
CA LYS A 129 16.72 6.87 20.55
C LYS A 129 17.83 7.76 21.10
N SER A 130 17.97 7.80 22.42
CA SER A 130 18.94 8.61 23.15
C SER A 130 19.57 7.76 24.27
N GLY A 131 20.81 7.33 24.05
CA GLY A 131 21.46 6.36 24.94
C GLY A 131 20.69 5.04 25.00
N ALA A 132 20.35 4.59 26.21
CA ALA A 132 19.57 3.38 26.46
C ALA A 132 18.04 3.60 26.38
N GLY A 133 17.57 4.83 26.18
CA GLY A 133 16.15 5.18 26.23
C GLY A 133 15.68 6.01 25.03
N TRP A 134 14.56 6.69 25.24
CA TRP A 134 13.85 7.49 24.26
C TRP A 134 13.85 8.96 24.70
N SER A 135 14.01 9.89 23.76
CA SER A 135 13.92 11.33 24.02
C SER A 135 12.49 11.74 24.41
N THR A 136 12.33 12.96 24.92
CA THR A 136 11.00 13.59 24.96
C THR A 136 10.40 13.60 23.55
N PRO A 137 9.14 13.17 23.37
CA PRO A 137 8.49 13.17 22.06
C PRO A 137 8.30 14.57 21.48
N GLU A 138 8.51 14.69 20.18
CA GLU A 138 8.25 15.88 19.37
C GLU A 138 6.96 15.68 18.57
N ASN A 139 6.00 16.59 18.71
CA ASN A 139 4.72 16.49 17.99
C ASN A 139 4.91 16.69 16.48
N ILE A 140 4.28 15.82 15.69
CA ILE A 140 4.28 15.89 14.24
C ILE A 140 3.03 16.64 13.80
N TYR A 141 3.23 17.75 13.10
CA TYR A 141 2.13 18.53 12.56
C TYR A 141 1.53 17.87 11.31
N ILE A 142 0.28 17.43 11.41
CA ILE A 142 -0.58 17.05 10.29
C ILE A 142 -1.66 18.14 10.15
N PRO A 143 -1.79 18.80 9.00
CA PRO A 143 -2.76 19.87 8.83
C PRO A 143 -4.18 19.34 8.96
N TYR A 144 -5.02 20.05 9.72
CA TYR A 144 -6.42 19.70 9.98
C TYR A 144 -6.64 18.35 10.67
N PHE A 145 -5.62 17.81 11.34
CA PHE A 145 -5.80 16.62 12.16
C PHE A 145 -6.77 16.89 13.31
N GLN A 146 -7.85 16.11 13.35
CA GLN A 146 -8.80 16.07 14.44
C GLN A 146 -9.26 14.63 14.59
N ASN A 147 -9.46 14.21 15.82
CA ASN A 147 -10.08 12.95 16.13
C ASN A 147 -10.91 13.15 17.41
N LYS A 148 -12.15 12.68 17.37
CA LYS A 148 -13.09 12.74 18.51
C LYS A 148 -13.13 11.42 19.26
N SER A 149 -12.57 10.35 18.71
CA SER A 149 -12.49 9.06 19.37
C SER A 149 -11.67 9.18 20.65
N SER A 150 -12.10 8.45 21.68
CA SER A 150 -11.45 8.41 23.00
C SER A 150 -10.14 7.62 22.98
N ILE A 151 -9.92 6.79 21.97
CA ILE A 151 -8.72 5.99 21.76
C ILE A 151 -8.23 6.27 20.34
N GLN A 152 -6.94 6.54 20.19
CA GLN A 152 -6.32 6.72 18.89
C GLN A 152 -5.68 5.40 18.44
N SER A 153 -5.93 4.99 17.19
CA SER A 153 -5.34 3.79 16.64
C SER A 153 -4.79 4.03 15.23
N GLY A 154 -3.68 3.38 14.89
CA GLY A 154 -3.07 3.51 13.57
C GLY A 154 -1.62 3.04 13.53
N GLN A 155 -1.07 3.06 12.32
CA GLN A 155 0.30 2.68 12.03
C GLN A 155 0.98 3.75 11.19
N ILE A 156 2.26 3.98 11.49
CA ILE A 156 3.16 4.67 10.57
C ILE A 156 4.07 3.66 9.87
N THR A 157 4.30 3.84 8.57
CA THR A 157 5.21 2.99 7.80
C THR A 157 6.67 3.17 8.24
N PRO A 158 7.54 2.15 8.08
CA PRO A 158 8.94 2.22 8.53
C PRO A 158 9.80 3.30 7.87
N ASP A 159 9.39 3.80 6.70
CA ASP A 159 10.00 4.95 6.03
C ASP A 159 9.55 6.31 6.59
N GLY A 160 8.60 6.30 7.54
CA GLY A 160 8.04 7.48 8.18
C GLY A 160 7.21 8.37 7.25
N ARG A 161 6.68 7.81 6.14
CA ARG A 161 5.97 8.59 5.12
C ARG A 161 4.46 8.42 5.11
N VAL A 162 3.93 7.31 5.58
CA VAL A 162 2.48 7.06 5.55
C VAL A 162 2.00 6.80 6.96
N PHE A 163 1.05 7.61 7.42
CA PHE A 163 0.32 7.38 8.64
C PHE A 163 -1.12 7.00 8.29
N ILE A 164 -1.48 5.76 8.57
CA ILE A 164 -2.84 5.22 8.40
C ILE A 164 -3.47 5.03 9.77
N TYR A 165 -4.68 5.51 9.98
CA TYR A 165 -5.28 5.60 11.31
C TYR A 165 -6.79 5.63 11.26
N SER A 166 -7.43 5.26 12.36
CA SER A 166 -8.87 5.44 12.54
C SER A 166 -9.14 6.77 13.24
N ALA A 167 -10.21 7.45 12.85
CA ALA A 167 -10.65 8.69 13.49
C ALA A 167 -12.15 8.95 13.26
N GLU A 168 -12.78 9.55 14.27
CA GLU A 168 -14.04 10.27 14.11
C GLU A 168 -13.72 11.75 13.88
N THR A 169 -13.96 12.25 12.67
CA THR A 169 -13.59 13.60 12.28
C THR A 169 -14.50 14.17 11.18
N TYR A 170 -14.18 15.36 10.68
CA TYR A 170 -14.91 15.96 9.57
C TYR A 170 -14.76 15.09 8.31
N GLY A 171 -15.90 14.68 7.74
CA GLY A 171 -15.94 13.79 6.57
C GLY A 171 -15.95 12.29 6.89
N THR A 172 -16.08 11.90 8.16
CA THR A 172 -16.38 10.51 8.55
C THR A 172 -17.75 10.14 8.00
N HIS A 173 -17.85 8.99 7.33
CA HIS A 173 -19.11 8.46 6.81
C HIS A 173 -19.90 7.70 7.89
N GLY A 174 -19.21 6.92 8.73
CA GLY A 174 -19.80 6.16 9.83
C GLY A 174 -19.59 6.80 11.19
N VAL A 175 -19.19 5.97 12.16
CA VAL A 175 -18.84 6.39 13.52
C VAL A 175 -17.34 6.65 13.61
N GLU A 176 -16.52 5.71 13.18
CA GLU A 176 -15.07 5.87 13.14
C GLU A 176 -14.55 5.27 11.84
N ASP A 177 -13.86 6.08 11.05
CA ASP A 177 -13.43 5.74 9.70
C ASP A 177 -11.91 5.66 9.64
N ILE A 178 -11.38 4.92 8.67
CA ILE A 178 -9.95 4.89 8.37
C ILE A 178 -9.59 6.05 7.44
N TYR A 179 -8.51 6.73 7.81
CA TYR A 179 -7.88 7.83 7.10
C TYR A 179 -6.41 7.52 6.83
N VAL A 180 -5.86 8.22 5.85
CA VAL A 180 -4.42 8.27 5.60
C VAL A 180 -3.95 9.72 5.54
N SER A 181 -2.76 9.96 6.06
CA SER A 181 -1.97 11.15 5.79
C SER A 181 -0.61 10.73 5.25
N VAL A 182 -0.12 11.42 4.21
CA VAL A 182 1.13 11.09 3.52
C VAL A 182 2.09 12.26 3.62
N LYS A 183 3.36 11.97 3.95
CA LYS A 183 4.45 12.94 3.98
C LYS A 183 5.02 13.11 2.57
N GLY A 184 4.89 14.31 2.03
CA GLY A 184 5.43 14.69 0.74
C GLY A 184 6.96 14.75 0.73
N VAL A 185 7.52 14.91 -0.47
CA VAL A 185 8.98 15.05 -0.68
C VAL A 185 9.55 16.32 -0.05
N ASP A 186 8.71 17.33 0.18
CA ASP A 186 9.04 18.56 0.90
C ASP A 186 9.06 18.37 2.43
N GLY A 187 8.78 17.15 2.91
CA GLY A 187 8.73 16.79 4.31
C GLY A 187 7.44 17.19 5.03
N LYS A 188 6.45 17.74 4.33
CA LYS A 188 5.16 18.14 4.91
C LYS A 188 4.13 17.02 4.81
N TRP A 189 3.30 16.89 5.83
CA TRP A 189 2.19 15.94 5.83
C TRP A 189 0.98 16.50 5.08
N SER A 190 0.30 15.63 4.33
CA SER A 190 -1.00 15.92 3.76
C SER A 190 -2.06 15.96 4.86
N GLU A 191 -3.18 16.62 4.56
CA GLU A 191 -4.38 16.54 5.40
C GLU A 191 -4.92 15.10 5.47
N PRO A 192 -5.71 14.76 6.52
CA PRO A 192 -6.43 13.49 6.62
C PRO A 192 -7.27 13.21 5.38
N LYS A 193 -7.04 12.07 4.73
CA LYS A 193 -7.84 11.61 3.59
C LYS A 193 -8.57 10.32 3.94
N ASN A 194 -9.90 10.38 3.94
CA ASN A 194 -10.77 9.23 4.20
C ASN A 194 -10.57 8.16 3.11
N LEU A 195 -10.45 6.88 3.47
CA LEU A 195 -10.23 5.78 2.52
C LEU A 195 -11.46 5.41 1.68
N GLY A 196 -12.58 6.07 1.91
CA GLY A 196 -13.79 5.97 1.11
C GLY A 196 -14.70 4.81 1.52
N PRO A 197 -15.92 4.75 0.93
CA PRO A 197 -17.01 3.89 1.39
C PRO A 197 -16.76 2.39 1.16
N LYS A 198 -15.73 2.03 0.38
CA LYS A 198 -15.35 0.64 0.17
C LYS A 198 -14.62 0.07 1.37
N ILE A 199 -13.83 0.88 2.07
CA ILE A 199 -13.20 0.52 3.33
C ILE A 199 -14.11 0.88 4.50
N ASN A 200 -14.56 2.14 4.53
CA ASN A 200 -15.35 2.69 5.63
C ASN A 200 -16.85 2.47 5.42
N THR A 201 -17.50 1.86 6.40
CA THR A 201 -18.94 1.60 6.42
C THR A 201 -19.67 2.70 7.19
N GLN A 202 -20.97 2.53 7.41
CA GLN A 202 -21.73 3.42 8.30
C GLN A 202 -21.45 3.15 9.80
N PHE A 203 -20.60 2.18 10.12
CA PHE A 203 -20.28 1.77 11.49
C PHE A 203 -18.83 2.14 11.85
N GLN A 204 -18.07 1.24 12.49
CA GLN A 204 -16.71 1.51 12.95
C GLN A 204 -15.70 0.64 12.20
N GLU A 205 -14.70 1.30 11.63
CA GLU A 205 -13.47 0.72 11.10
C GLU A 205 -12.28 1.21 11.93
N LEU A 206 -11.64 0.27 12.63
CA LEU A 206 -10.66 0.55 13.67
C LEU A 206 -9.32 -0.13 13.38
N CYS A 207 -8.29 0.35 14.08
CA CYS A 207 -6.99 -0.29 14.22
C CYS A 207 -6.32 -0.66 12.88
N PRO A 208 -6.26 0.26 11.90
CA PRO A 208 -5.69 -0.06 10.60
C PRO A 208 -4.18 -0.31 10.69
N SER A 209 -3.70 -1.25 9.88
CA SER A 209 -2.30 -1.50 9.62
C SER A 209 -2.07 -1.88 8.15
N LEU A 210 -0.83 -1.79 7.70
CA LEU A 210 -0.40 -2.13 6.35
C LEU A 210 0.61 -3.28 6.40
N SER A 211 0.60 -4.12 5.36
CA SER A 211 1.73 -5.01 5.02
C SER A 211 3.01 -4.21 4.78
N ALA A 212 4.16 -4.87 4.82
CA ALA A 212 5.45 -4.17 4.69
C ALA A 212 5.61 -3.48 3.32
N ASP A 213 5.00 -4.03 2.28
CA ASP A 213 4.94 -3.44 0.94
C ASP A 213 3.89 -2.33 0.78
N GLY A 214 3.06 -2.08 1.80
CA GLY A 214 2.00 -1.08 1.78
C GLY A 214 0.79 -1.42 0.91
N ASN A 215 0.75 -2.63 0.32
CA ASN A 215 -0.29 -3.02 -0.63
C ASN A 215 -1.50 -3.68 0.03
N THR A 216 -1.38 -4.19 1.26
CA THR A 216 -2.50 -4.83 1.96
C THR A 216 -2.82 -4.04 3.23
N LEU A 217 -4.03 -3.51 3.30
CA LEU A 217 -4.61 -2.93 4.50
C LEU A 217 -5.25 -4.04 5.32
N TYR A 218 -4.96 -4.06 6.61
CA TYR A 218 -5.67 -4.85 7.60
C TYR A 218 -6.40 -3.91 8.56
N PHE A 219 -7.62 -4.25 8.95
CA PHE A 219 -8.40 -3.42 9.85
C PHE A 219 -9.51 -4.23 10.52
N SER A 220 -10.02 -3.72 11.63
CA SER A 220 -11.15 -4.31 12.35
C SER A 220 -12.44 -3.58 11.99
N SER A 221 -13.52 -4.31 11.73
CA SER A 221 -14.81 -3.70 11.40
C SER A 221 -15.97 -4.40 12.12
N ASN A 222 -16.95 -3.62 12.57
CA ASN A 222 -18.25 -4.10 13.05
C ASN A 222 -19.39 -3.80 12.06
N GLY A 223 -19.07 -3.21 10.91
CA GLY A 223 -20.05 -2.84 9.88
C GLY A 223 -20.21 -3.85 8.76
N ARG A 224 -19.56 -5.01 8.88
CA ARG A 224 -19.46 -6.05 7.85
C ARG A 224 -19.90 -7.39 8.40
N ARG A 225 -20.26 -8.31 7.49
CA ARG A 225 -20.59 -9.67 7.88
C ARG A 225 -19.35 -10.39 8.41
N GLY A 226 -19.41 -10.88 9.63
CA GLY A 226 -18.33 -11.62 10.28
C GLY A 226 -18.84 -12.52 11.40
N VAL A 227 -17.95 -12.91 12.30
CA VAL A 227 -18.20 -13.87 13.39
C VAL A 227 -18.47 -13.16 14.70
N GLY A 228 -17.75 -12.06 14.96
CA GLY A 228 -17.72 -11.38 16.24
C GLY A 228 -18.35 -10.00 16.24
N SER A 229 -18.10 -9.27 17.32
CA SER A 229 -18.47 -7.85 17.46
C SER A 229 -17.54 -6.94 16.67
N PHE A 230 -16.27 -7.33 16.47
CA PHE A 230 -15.33 -6.73 15.53
C PHE A 230 -14.51 -7.85 14.93
N ASP A 231 -14.50 -7.93 13.61
CA ASP A 231 -13.69 -8.92 12.88
C ASP A 231 -12.57 -8.23 12.11
N ILE A 232 -11.44 -8.91 11.95
CA ILE A 232 -10.32 -8.49 11.09
C ILE A 232 -10.65 -8.79 9.64
N TYR A 233 -10.50 -7.76 8.82
CA TYR A 233 -10.58 -7.80 7.37
C TYR A 233 -9.23 -7.39 6.77
N SER A 234 -8.98 -7.87 5.55
CA SER A 234 -7.92 -7.33 4.70
C SER A 234 -8.48 -6.76 3.39
N SER A 235 -7.79 -5.79 2.82
CA SER A 235 -8.06 -5.30 1.46
C SER A 235 -6.76 -4.91 0.76
N THR A 236 -6.66 -5.24 -0.52
CA THR A 236 -5.51 -4.91 -1.37
C THR A 236 -5.69 -3.54 -2.03
N ARG A 237 -4.64 -2.70 -1.98
CA ARG A 237 -4.53 -1.45 -2.71
C ARG A 237 -4.40 -1.75 -4.19
N LEU A 238 -5.27 -1.16 -5.01
CA LEU A 238 -5.41 -1.50 -6.43
C LEU A 238 -4.63 -0.56 -7.36
N ASP A 239 -4.12 0.54 -6.84
CA ASP A 239 -3.26 1.48 -7.55
C ASP A 239 -2.31 2.20 -6.58
N ASP A 240 -1.55 3.19 -7.08
CA ASP A 240 -0.61 3.98 -6.27
C ASP A 240 -1.29 4.92 -5.27
N SER A 241 -2.61 5.03 -5.31
CA SER A 241 -3.39 5.84 -4.38
C SER A 241 -3.88 5.01 -3.20
N PHE A 242 -4.06 5.67 -2.06
CA PHE A 242 -4.78 5.11 -0.92
C PHE A 242 -6.31 5.22 -1.08
N GLN A 243 -6.83 5.52 -2.28
CA GLN A 243 -8.27 5.69 -2.50
C GLN A 243 -8.93 4.53 -3.23
N ASN A 244 -8.14 3.57 -3.72
CA ASN A 244 -8.67 2.46 -4.50
C ASN A 244 -8.23 1.14 -3.88
N TRP A 245 -9.20 0.49 -3.24
CA TRP A 245 -9.01 -0.76 -2.52
C TRP A 245 -9.89 -1.84 -3.13
N SER A 246 -9.50 -3.10 -2.96
CA SER A 246 -10.36 -4.25 -3.24
C SER A 246 -11.53 -4.33 -2.26
N GLU A 247 -12.49 -5.21 -2.53
CA GLU A 247 -13.52 -5.53 -1.53
C GLU A 247 -12.86 -6.15 -0.29
N PRO A 248 -13.13 -5.65 0.93
CA PRO A 248 -12.56 -6.23 2.13
C PRO A 248 -12.95 -7.69 2.34
N VAL A 249 -11.94 -8.52 2.59
CA VAL A 249 -12.09 -9.96 2.82
C VAL A 249 -11.94 -10.23 4.32
N ASN A 250 -12.93 -10.89 4.93
CA ASN A 250 -12.83 -11.35 6.32
C ASN A 250 -11.73 -12.43 6.42
N LEU A 251 -10.80 -12.31 7.37
CA LEU A 251 -9.68 -13.25 7.49
C LEU A 251 -10.08 -14.65 8.00
N GLY A 252 -11.34 -14.84 8.37
CA GLY A 252 -11.89 -16.12 8.81
C GLY A 252 -11.57 -16.46 10.26
N THR A 253 -12.04 -17.63 10.69
CA THR A 253 -12.08 -18.06 12.09
C THR A 253 -10.71 -18.35 12.72
N SER A 254 -9.64 -18.38 11.93
CA SER A 254 -8.28 -18.48 12.47
C SER A 254 -7.80 -17.18 13.13
N PHE A 255 -8.41 -16.06 12.76
CA PHE A 255 -8.15 -14.74 13.35
C PHE A 255 -9.34 -14.27 14.15
N ASN A 256 -10.55 -14.49 13.62
CA ASN A 256 -11.78 -13.94 14.14
C ASN A 256 -12.52 -14.88 15.08
N SER A 257 -13.02 -14.33 16.17
CA SER A 257 -13.75 -15.02 17.22
C SER A 257 -15.14 -14.41 17.41
N THR A 258 -15.87 -14.81 18.45
CA THR A 258 -17.15 -14.16 18.81
C THR A 258 -16.97 -12.79 19.50
N GLY A 259 -15.73 -12.47 19.89
CA GLY A 259 -15.38 -11.25 20.60
C GLY A 259 -15.07 -10.08 19.67
N ARG A 260 -14.12 -9.26 20.10
CA ARG A 260 -13.53 -8.15 19.33
C ARG A 260 -12.10 -8.50 19.00
N GLU A 261 -11.78 -8.59 17.73
CA GLU A 261 -10.41 -8.66 17.23
C GLU A 261 -9.96 -7.29 16.76
N LEU A 262 -8.86 -6.79 17.34
CA LEU A 262 -8.36 -5.43 17.19
C LEU A 262 -6.85 -5.43 16.94
N PHE A 263 -6.31 -4.33 16.44
CA PHE A 263 -4.86 -4.10 16.33
C PHE A 263 -4.07 -5.20 15.61
N PHE A 264 -4.65 -5.80 14.57
CA PHE A 264 -3.92 -6.76 13.75
C PHE A 264 -2.72 -6.08 13.08
N ARG A 265 -1.53 -6.67 13.24
CA ARG A 265 -0.29 -6.22 12.59
C ARG A 265 0.52 -7.41 12.08
N PRO A 266 0.85 -7.44 10.78
CA PRO A 266 1.81 -8.40 10.26
C PRO A 266 3.25 -7.98 10.57
N PHE A 267 4.07 -8.92 11.02
CA PHE A 267 5.52 -8.78 11.16
C PHE A 267 6.21 -9.74 10.19
N GLU A 268 6.12 -9.45 8.88
CA GLU A 268 6.51 -10.36 7.79
C GLU A 268 7.96 -10.85 7.91
N ARG A 269 8.90 -9.95 8.25
CA ARG A 269 10.31 -10.29 8.51
C ARG A 269 10.48 -11.32 9.64
N LEU A 270 9.57 -11.32 10.61
CA LEU A 270 9.57 -12.24 11.75
C LEU A 270 8.70 -13.49 11.51
N GLY A 271 7.91 -13.51 10.43
CA GLY A 271 7.09 -14.66 10.04
C GLY A 271 5.83 -14.87 10.88
N TYR A 272 5.36 -13.85 11.61
CA TYR A 272 4.14 -13.93 12.41
C TYR A 272 3.36 -12.62 12.38
N SER A 273 2.11 -12.68 12.85
CA SER A 273 1.26 -11.49 13.09
C SER A 273 0.84 -11.45 14.55
N LEU A 274 0.63 -10.25 15.09
CA LEU A 274 0.02 -10.04 16.41
C LEU A 274 -1.30 -9.30 16.29
N PHE A 275 -2.21 -9.53 17.23
CA PHE A 275 -3.48 -8.83 17.33
C PHE A 275 -4.00 -8.92 18.76
N THR A 276 -4.98 -8.10 19.11
CA THR A 276 -5.69 -8.17 20.40
C THR A 276 -7.02 -8.88 20.21
N SER A 277 -7.39 -9.79 21.09
CA SER A 277 -8.71 -10.44 21.13
C SER A 277 -9.31 -10.35 22.52
N THR A 278 -10.63 -10.17 22.61
CA THR A 278 -11.41 -10.18 23.87
C THR A 278 -12.09 -11.52 24.15
N THR A 279 -11.77 -12.55 23.38
CA THR A 279 -12.31 -13.90 23.61
C THR A 279 -11.41 -14.71 24.53
N ASN A 280 -12.03 -15.43 25.48
CA ASN A 280 -11.35 -16.19 26.55
C ASN A 280 -10.54 -15.33 27.52
N SER A 281 -10.93 -14.07 27.67
CA SER A 281 -10.40 -13.14 28.64
C SER A 281 -11.51 -12.68 29.59
N ASP A 282 -11.17 -12.11 30.74
CA ASP A 282 -12.11 -11.59 31.75
C ASP A 282 -12.81 -10.28 31.31
N GLY A 283 -13.09 -10.13 30.01
CA GLY A 283 -13.69 -8.94 29.38
C GLY A 283 -12.68 -7.91 28.84
N TYR A 284 -11.38 -8.17 29.00
CA TYR A 284 -10.27 -7.31 28.57
C TYR A 284 -9.52 -7.89 27.36
N GLY A 285 -8.71 -7.10 26.65
CA GLY A 285 -7.95 -7.59 25.50
C GLY A 285 -6.74 -8.44 25.89
N ASP A 286 -6.55 -9.58 25.22
CA ASP A 286 -5.33 -10.38 25.23
C ASP A 286 -4.56 -10.20 23.92
N ILE A 287 -3.23 -10.13 23.98
CA ILE A 287 -2.38 -10.25 22.79
C ILE A 287 -2.35 -11.70 22.32
N ARG A 288 -2.68 -11.90 21.05
CA ARG A 288 -2.66 -13.16 20.32
C ARG A 288 -1.64 -13.08 19.19
N TYR A 289 -1.16 -14.24 18.78
CA TYR A 289 -0.27 -14.37 17.64
C TYR A 289 -0.83 -15.37 16.64
N PHE A 290 -0.48 -15.17 15.37
CA PHE A 290 -0.73 -16.12 14.30
C PHE A 290 0.57 -16.35 13.53
N ILE A 291 0.93 -17.62 13.37
CA ILE A 291 1.99 -18.04 12.45
C ILE A 291 1.27 -18.70 11.28
N PRO A 292 1.41 -18.20 10.04
CA PRO A 292 0.86 -18.87 8.87
C PRO A 292 1.42 -20.30 8.82
N GLU A 293 0.53 -21.29 8.77
CA GLU A 293 0.96 -22.65 8.44
C GLU A 293 1.72 -22.58 7.11
N LYS A 294 2.88 -23.25 7.03
CA LYS A 294 3.55 -23.47 5.76
C LYS A 294 2.54 -24.18 4.86
N ARG A 295 1.90 -23.43 3.95
CA ARG A 295 0.94 -24.03 3.02
C ARG A 295 1.70 -25.04 2.18
N ASP A 296 1.32 -26.30 2.34
CA ASP A 296 1.58 -27.33 1.36
C ASP A 296 0.94 -26.86 0.05
N SER A 297 1.74 -26.77 -1.01
CA SER A 297 1.47 -25.98 -2.22
C SER A 297 0.46 -26.65 -3.17
N SER A 298 -0.68 -27.11 -2.65
CA SER A 298 -1.67 -27.88 -3.42
C SER A 298 -3.12 -27.43 -3.16
N LEU A 299 -3.42 -26.14 -3.32
CA LEU A 299 -4.82 -25.72 -3.50
C LEU A 299 -4.97 -24.76 -4.67
N ILE A 300 -5.66 -25.28 -5.68
CA ILE A 300 -6.14 -24.63 -6.90
C ILE A 300 -7.22 -23.62 -6.49
N ALA A 301 -6.94 -22.32 -6.64
CA ALA A 301 -7.97 -21.31 -6.69
C ALA A 301 -8.41 -21.12 -8.14
N ILE A 302 -9.63 -21.54 -8.45
CA ILE A 302 -10.33 -21.18 -9.67
C ILE A 302 -10.63 -19.67 -9.56
N VAL A 303 -10.00 -18.85 -10.40
CA VAL A 303 -10.31 -17.43 -10.56
C VAL A 303 -10.62 -17.18 -12.03
N PRO A 304 -11.72 -16.48 -12.37
CA PRO A 304 -12.04 -16.11 -13.74
C PRO A 304 -10.97 -15.18 -14.33
N THR A 305 -10.73 -15.37 -15.62
CA THR A 305 -9.77 -14.69 -16.49
C THR A 305 -9.91 -13.16 -16.41
N ASP A 306 -8.87 -12.48 -15.92
CA ASP A 306 -8.06 -11.57 -16.73
C ASP A 306 -6.81 -11.07 -15.98
N THR A 307 -5.65 -11.32 -16.59
CA THR A 307 -4.28 -11.02 -16.16
C THR A 307 -3.76 -11.80 -14.94
N VAL A 308 -2.92 -12.80 -15.22
CA VAL A 308 -2.28 -13.68 -14.22
C VAL A 308 -0.87 -13.13 -13.91
N ILE A 309 -0.65 -12.67 -12.68
CA ILE A 309 0.69 -12.45 -12.11
C ILE A 309 1.10 -13.76 -11.43
N ARG A 310 2.27 -14.31 -11.79
CA ARG A 310 2.84 -15.53 -11.16
C ARG A 310 4.17 -15.18 -10.52
N ILE A 311 4.33 -15.52 -9.25
CA ILE A 311 5.60 -15.44 -8.55
C ILE A 311 6.22 -16.83 -8.57
N ARG A 312 7.45 -16.97 -9.09
CA ARG A 312 8.23 -18.20 -9.02
C ARG A 312 9.44 -17.96 -8.14
N GLU A 313 9.50 -18.62 -6.99
CA GLU A 313 10.72 -18.72 -6.20
C GLU A 313 11.57 -19.89 -6.72
N GLN A 314 12.84 -19.61 -7.06
CA GLN A 314 13.86 -20.65 -7.22
C GLN A 314 14.64 -20.83 -5.93
N LYS A 315 14.90 -22.10 -5.60
CA LYS A 315 15.71 -22.56 -4.47
C LYS A 315 17.17 -22.08 -4.62
N TYR A 316 17.75 -21.59 -3.52
CA TYR A 316 19.09 -21.01 -3.47
C TYR A 316 20.22 -22.02 -3.67
N GLU A 317 21.17 -21.66 -4.53
CA GLU A 317 22.60 -21.81 -4.28
C GLU A 317 23.22 -20.40 -4.31
N GLU A 318 24.18 -20.15 -3.42
CA GLU A 318 24.82 -18.84 -3.21
C GLU A 318 25.38 -18.23 -4.50
N VAL A 319 24.95 -17.01 -4.84
CA VAL A 319 25.81 -16.04 -5.54
C VAL A 319 25.48 -14.64 -5.05
N ILE A 320 26.49 -13.98 -4.48
CA ILE A 320 26.51 -12.54 -4.20
C ILE A 320 26.40 -11.80 -5.55
N GLY A 321 25.33 -11.04 -5.75
CA GLY A 321 25.12 -10.21 -6.94
C GLY A 321 24.13 -9.09 -6.66
N GLU A 322 24.50 -7.88 -7.09
CA GLU A 322 24.00 -6.52 -6.81
C GLU A 322 22.47 -6.30 -6.74
N ASN A 323 22.06 -5.14 -6.20
CA ASN A 323 20.69 -4.65 -5.95
C ASN A 323 19.79 -4.57 -7.21
N GLU A 324 19.60 -5.66 -7.93
CA GLU A 324 18.81 -5.75 -9.16
C GLU A 324 17.71 -6.81 -9.06
N VAL A 325 16.56 -6.51 -9.68
CA VAL A 325 15.44 -7.43 -9.89
C VAL A 325 15.44 -7.87 -11.36
N LYS A 326 15.34 -9.18 -11.60
CA LYS A 326 15.12 -9.74 -12.94
C LYS A 326 13.63 -9.73 -13.28
N ILE A 327 13.21 -8.80 -14.11
CA ILE A 327 11.86 -8.79 -14.67
C ILE A 327 11.83 -9.73 -15.88
N PHE A 328 10.81 -10.58 -15.99
CA PHE A 328 10.63 -11.47 -17.13
C PHE A 328 9.15 -11.68 -17.46
N GLY A 329 8.84 -12.27 -18.60
CA GLY A 329 7.47 -12.64 -18.95
C GLY A 329 7.24 -12.69 -20.45
N LYS A 330 6.00 -12.54 -20.88
CA LYS A 330 5.58 -12.67 -22.28
C LYS A 330 4.73 -11.49 -22.74
N VAL A 331 4.95 -11.08 -23.97
CA VAL A 331 4.14 -10.15 -24.74
C VAL A 331 3.34 -10.99 -25.73
N LEU A 332 2.02 -10.97 -25.61
CA LEU A 332 1.09 -11.73 -26.42
C LEU A 332 0.21 -10.76 -27.23
N SER A 333 -0.32 -11.22 -28.35
CA SER A 333 -1.35 -10.49 -29.08
C SER A 333 -2.68 -10.62 -28.35
N ALA A 334 -3.38 -9.51 -28.16
CA ALA A 334 -4.72 -9.53 -27.57
C ALA A 334 -5.77 -10.24 -28.45
N SER A 335 -5.51 -10.42 -29.76
CA SER A 335 -6.49 -11.03 -30.68
C SER A 335 -6.44 -12.56 -30.72
N ASN A 336 -5.30 -13.17 -30.43
CA ASN A 336 -5.08 -14.62 -30.65
C ASN A 336 -4.09 -15.28 -29.68
N ASP A 337 -3.64 -14.55 -28.65
CA ASP A 337 -2.70 -15.01 -27.62
C ASP A 337 -1.34 -15.50 -28.15
N GLN A 338 -1.00 -15.20 -29.41
CA GLN A 338 0.29 -15.57 -29.99
C GLN A 338 1.41 -14.64 -29.48
N PRO A 339 2.63 -15.14 -29.27
CA PRO A 339 3.77 -14.31 -28.88
C PRO A 339 4.07 -13.20 -29.89
N VAL A 340 4.23 -11.97 -29.39
CA VAL A 340 4.57 -10.80 -30.19
C VAL A 340 6.04 -10.44 -30.03
N ARG A 341 6.72 -10.17 -31.14
CA ARG A 341 8.09 -9.65 -31.10
C ARG A 341 8.06 -8.17 -30.72
N ALA A 342 8.30 -7.89 -29.45
CA ALA A 342 8.22 -6.55 -28.87
C ALA A 342 9.55 -6.09 -28.25
N SER A 343 9.71 -4.78 -28.17
CA SER A 343 10.77 -4.07 -27.46
C SER A 343 10.18 -3.46 -26.19
N LEU A 344 10.84 -3.70 -25.06
CA LEU A 344 10.46 -3.21 -23.74
C LEU A 344 11.53 -2.22 -23.27
N LYS A 345 11.13 -0.98 -23.00
CA LYS A 345 12.04 0.09 -22.54
C LYS A 345 11.67 0.51 -21.12
N PHE A 346 12.63 0.41 -20.21
CA PHE A 346 12.50 0.82 -18.81
C PHE A 346 13.19 2.16 -18.60
N THR A 347 12.48 3.16 -18.09
CA THR A 347 13.02 4.50 -17.84
C THR A 347 12.77 4.91 -16.40
N SER A 348 13.81 5.28 -15.66
CA SER A 348 13.70 5.86 -14.31
C SER A 348 14.21 7.31 -14.29
N LEU A 349 14.10 7.97 -13.13
CA LEU A 349 14.66 9.31 -12.90
C LEU A 349 16.19 9.38 -13.08
N SER A 350 16.91 8.27 -12.91
CA SER A 350 18.36 8.21 -13.10
C SER A 350 18.79 7.92 -14.54
N GLY A 351 17.85 7.68 -15.46
CA GLY A 351 18.12 7.44 -16.87
C GLY A 351 17.33 6.27 -17.48
N ALA A 352 17.58 5.99 -18.75
CA ALA A 352 17.04 4.82 -19.45
C ALA A 352 17.89 3.57 -19.15
N PHE A 353 17.22 2.45 -18.84
CA PHE A 353 17.81 1.15 -18.53
C PHE A 353 17.69 0.18 -19.72
N PRO A 354 18.39 -0.98 -19.71
CA PRO A 354 18.49 -1.83 -20.88
C PRO A 354 17.12 -2.21 -21.47
N ALA A 355 16.99 -2.10 -22.79
CA ALA A 355 15.79 -2.55 -23.48
C ALA A 355 15.79 -4.09 -23.55
N ALA A 356 14.66 -4.72 -23.22
CA ALA A 356 14.46 -6.16 -23.40
C ALA A 356 13.79 -6.42 -24.75
N THR A 357 14.21 -7.45 -25.49
CA THR A 357 13.53 -7.88 -26.71
C THR A 357 12.95 -9.27 -26.51
N GLN A 358 11.69 -9.47 -26.92
CA GLN A 358 11.06 -10.79 -26.85
C GLN A 358 11.55 -11.71 -27.98
N ASN A 359 12.15 -12.85 -27.60
CA ASN A 359 12.74 -13.85 -28.52
C ASN A 359 11.88 -15.12 -28.69
N GLY A 360 10.56 -15.01 -28.56
CA GLY A 360 9.61 -16.13 -28.73
C GLY A 360 9.41 -17.02 -27.49
N GLN A 361 10.36 -17.09 -26.55
CA GLN A 361 10.19 -17.77 -25.25
C GLN A 361 9.73 -16.82 -24.12
N GLY A 362 9.79 -15.51 -24.36
CA GLY A 362 9.52 -14.45 -23.39
C GLY A 362 10.56 -13.33 -23.52
N TYR A 363 10.51 -12.36 -22.62
CA TYR A 363 11.55 -11.35 -22.40
C TYR A 363 12.12 -11.51 -20.99
N SER A 364 13.35 -11.01 -20.76
CA SER A 364 13.90 -10.84 -19.42
C SER A 364 14.88 -9.67 -19.40
N VAL A 365 14.86 -8.90 -18.32
CA VAL A 365 15.73 -7.75 -18.08
C VAL A 365 16.06 -7.67 -16.60
N LYS A 366 17.24 -7.17 -16.25
CA LYS A 366 17.57 -6.80 -14.88
C LYS A 366 17.52 -5.29 -14.74
N VAL A 367 16.84 -4.82 -13.70
CA VAL A 367 16.79 -3.40 -13.36
C VAL A 367 17.08 -3.21 -11.87
N PRO A 368 17.69 -2.09 -11.46
CA PRO A 368 17.84 -1.78 -10.05
C PRO A 368 16.54 -1.90 -9.24
N SER A 369 16.65 -2.44 -8.04
CA SER A 369 15.54 -2.79 -7.16
C SER A 369 15.08 -1.67 -6.21
N THR A 370 15.64 -0.47 -6.40
CA THR A 370 15.46 0.71 -5.52
C THR A 370 15.00 1.96 -6.27
N GLN A 371 14.36 1.80 -7.43
CA GLN A 371 13.90 2.90 -8.29
C GLN A 371 12.51 2.65 -8.84
N SER A 372 11.81 3.73 -9.19
CA SER A 372 10.57 3.69 -9.96
C SER A 372 10.85 3.77 -11.46
N TYR A 373 10.20 2.92 -12.23
CA TYR A 373 10.31 2.79 -13.68
C TYR A 373 9.00 3.13 -14.37
N THR A 374 9.15 3.71 -15.55
CA THR A 374 8.12 3.75 -16.59
C THR A 374 8.49 2.77 -17.68
N LEU A 375 7.55 1.93 -18.06
CA LEU A 375 7.74 0.85 -19.02
C LEU A 375 6.96 1.15 -20.29
N GLU A 376 7.66 1.17 -21.41
CA GLU A 376 7.09 1.28 -22.75
C GLU A 376 7.30 -0.04 -23.51
N VAL A 377 6.21 -0.68 -23.94
CA VAL A 377 6.23 -1.93 -24.72
C VAL A 377 5.76 -1.63 -26.14
N THR A 378 6.63 -1.84 -27.12
CA THR A 378 6.40 -1.48 -28.53
C THR A 378 6.57 -2.71 -29.43
N ALA A 379 5.74 -2.88 -30.45
CA ALA A 379 5.92 -3.91 -31.46
C ALA A 379 5.39 -3.45 -32.83
N PRO A 380 6.07 -3.80 -33.95
CA PRO A 380 5.57 -3.49 -35.28
C PRO A 380 4.17 -4.09 -35.52
N GLY A 381 3.23 -3.26 -35.98
CA GLY A 381 1.84 -3.68 -36.22
C GLY A 381 0.97 -3.74 -34.97
N TYR A 382 1.45 -3.27 -33.82
CA TYR A 382 0.71 -3.22 -32.57
C TYR A 382 0.69 -1.81 -31.97
N ILE A 383 -0.33 -1.53 -31.18
CA ILE A 383 -0.42 -0.32 -30.37
C ILE A 383 0.48 -0.48 -29.14
N SER A 384 1.32 0.53 -28.85
CA SER A 384 2.23 0.51 -27.72
C SER A 384 1.48 0.45 -26.39
N SER A 385 2.02 -0.31 -25.42
CA SER A 385 1.53 -0.35 -24.04
C SER A 385 2.45 0.43 -23.11
N PHE A 386 1.87 1.06 -22.10
CA PHE A 386 2.59 1.83 -21.10
C PHE A 386 2.19 1.41 -19.70
N GLU A 387 3.17 1.18 -18.82
CA GLU A 387 2.93 0.83 -17.42
C GLU A 387 3.92 1.56 -16.49
N LYS A 388 3.54 1.70 -15.22
CA LYS A 388 4.43 2.16 -14.16
C LYS A 388 4.79 0.99 -13.26
N LEU A 389 6.04 0.96 -12.80
CA LEU A 389 6.55 -0.07 -11.91
C LEU A 389 7.41 0.58 -10.83
N ASP A 390 7.01 0.49 -9.57
CA ASP A 390 7.80 1.02 -8.46
C ASP A 390 8.56 -0.10 -7.73
N LEU A 391 9.90 -0.08 -7.76
CA LEU A 391 10.74 -1.09 -7.13
C LEU A 391 11.52 -0.46 -5.97
N HIS A 392 11.15 -0.79 -4.74
CA HIS A 392 11.88 -0.38 -3.52
C HIS A 392 12.04 -1.57 -2.56
N THR A 393 12.68 -2.65 -3.02
CA THR A 393 12.83 -3.91 -2.26
C THR A 393 14.21 -4.53 -2.45
N LEU A 394 14.82 -5.06 -1.39
CA LEU A 394 16.13 -5.74 -1.46
C LEU A 394 16.01 -7.26 -1.65
N GLU A 395 14.79 -7.79 -1.55
CA GLU A 395 14.51 -9.23 -1.49
C GLU A 395 13.96 -9.79 -2.80
N LEU A 396 13.27 -8.97 -3.59
CA LEU A 396 12.71 -9.39 -4.88
C LEU A 396 13.83 -9.63 -5.89
N LYS A 397 14.05 -10.90 -6.25
CA LYS A 397 15.07 -11.28 -7.26
C LYS A 397 14.50 -11.46 -8.65
N GLU A 398 13.26 -11.92 -8.79
CA GLU A 398 12.58 -12.04 -10.08
C GLU A 398 11.12 -11.54 -10.02
N LEU A 399 10.64 -10.90 -11.09
CA LEU A 399 9.28 -10.39 -11.22
C LEU A 399 8.70 -10.78 -12.59
N GLU A 400 7.61 -11.57 -12.61
CA GLU A 400 6.93 -11.92 -13.87
C GLU A 400 5.89 -10.88 -14.27
N MET A 401 6.03 -10.27 -15.44
CA MET A 401 5.09 -9.31 -16.02
C MET A 401 4.71 -9.75 -17.44
N ASN A 402 3.41 -9.90 -17.71
CA ASN A 402 2.91 -10.33 -19.02
C ASN A 402 2.09 -9.21 -19.67
N PHE A 403 2.33 -8.93 -20.94
CA PHE A 403 1.65 -7.87 -21.71
C PHE A 403 0.78 -8.46 -22.80
N ARG A 404 -0.35 -7.80 -23.06
CA ARG A 404 -1.24 -8.11 -24.19
C ARG A 404 -1.31 -6.88 -25.08
N LEU A 405 -0.64 -6.91 -26.23
CA LEU A 405 -0.64 -5.80 -27.18
C LEU A 405 -1.81 -5.93 -28.15
N GLN A 406 -2.51 -4.83 -28.37
CA GLN A 406 -3.60 -4.76 -29.33
C GLN A 406 -3.03 -4.56 -30.74
N PRO A 407 -3.34 -5.43 -31.71
CA PRO A 407 -2.98 -5.19 -33.11
C PRO A 407 -3.55 -3.87 -33.63
N ILE A 408 -2.82 -3.21 -34.53
CA ILE A 408 -3.30 -2.04 -35.26
C ILE A 408 -4.28 -2.55 -36.31
N GLU A 409 -5.57 -2.61 -35.95
CA GLU A 409 -6.65 -3.05 -36.82
C GLU A 409 -7.81 -2.06 -36.76
N VAL A 410 -8.52 -1.88 -37.87
CA VAL A 410 -9.71 -1.03 -37.89
C VAL A 410 -10.74 -1.58 -36.90
N GLY A 411 -11.20 -0.73 -35.99
CA GLY A 411 -12.11 -1.09 -34.91
C GLY A 411 -11.42 -1.44 -33.58
N ALA A 412 -10.09 -1.56 -33.55
CA ALA A 412 -9.37 -1.73 -32.28
C ALA A 412 -9.52 -0.49 -31.40
N THR A 413 -9.94 -0.69 -30.15
CA THR A 413 -10.15 0.37 -29.15
C THR A 413 -9.12 0.25 -28.03
N VAL A 414 -8.53 1.37 -27.64
CA VAL A 414 -7.57 1.46 -26.53
C VAL A 414 -8.03 2.50 -25.53
N ASN A 415 -8.05 2.10 -24.26
CA ASN A 415 -8.35 2.96 -23.13
C ASN A 415 -7.08 3.68 -22.66
N LEU A 416 -7.13 5.01 -22.58
CA LEU A 416 -6.03 5.85 -22.12
C LEU A 416 -6.12 6.01 -20.60
N LYS A 417 -5.60 5.02 -19.86
CA LYS A 417 -5.84 4.84 -18.42
C LYS A 417 -5.24 5.95 -17.56
N SER A 418 -4.20 6.61 -18.05
CA SER A 418 -3.47 7.69 -17.37
C SER A 418 -3.81 9.08 -17.92
N VAL A 419 -4.77 9.20 -18.85
CA VAL A 419 -5.30 10.50 -19.30
C VAL A 419 -6.39 10.98 -18.35
N LEU A 420 -5.97 11.79 -17.39
CA LEU A 420 -6.76 12.31 -16.28
C LEU A 420 -7.12 13.79 -16.49
N PHE A 421 -8.28 14.19 -15.98
CA PHE A 421 -8.75 15.57 -16.01
C PHE A 421 -9.02 16.09 -14.59
N ALA A 422 -8.80 17.38 -14.37
CA ALA A 422 -9.28 18.07 -13.17
C ALA A 422 -10.80 17.88 -13.03
N GLN A 423 -11.26 17.76 -11.79
CA GLN A 423 -12.65 17.44 -11.49
C GLN A 423 -13.62 18.41 -12.16
N SER A 424 -14.63 17.86 -12.85
CA SER A 424 -15.68 18.60 -13.58
C SER A 424 -15.18 19.62 -14.60
N LYS A 425 -13.92 19.51 -15.04
CA LYS A 425 -13.30 20.44 -16.00
C LYS A 425 -12.67 19.66 -17.16
N PRO A 426 -12.51 20.28 -18.34
CA PRO A 426 -11.76 19.72 -19.46
C PRO A 426 -10.25 20.06 -19.39
N VAL A 427 -9.68 20.13 -18.18
CA VAL A 427 -8.26 20.47 -17.96
C VAL A 427 -7.48 19.19 -17.70
N LEU A 428 -6.48 18.88 -18.54
CA LEU A 428 -5.59 17.72 -18.36
C LEU A 428 -4.67 17.93 -17.15
N LEU A 429 -4.46 16.87 -16.37
CA LEU A 429 -3.46 16.88 -15.29
C LEU A 429 -2.03 16.70 -15.86
N PRO A 430 -0.98 17.22 -15.20
CA PRO A 430 0.40 17.08 -15.67
C PRO A 430 0.83 15.65 -16.02
N GLU A 431 0.33 14.67 -15.28
CA GLU A 431 0.67 13.25 -15.42
C GLU A 431 0.10 12.65 -16.72
N SER A 432 -0.94 13.26 -17.30
CA SER A 432 -1.61 12.78 -18.52
C SER A 432 -0.77 12.97 -19.77
N TYR A 433 0.14 13.94 -19.77
CA TYR A 433 0.92 14.29 -20.95
C TYR A 433 1.87 13.17 -21.38
N GLN A 434 2.34 12.32 -20.45
CA GLN A 434 3.24 11.22 -20.77
C GLN A 434 2.56 10.14 -21.61
N GLU A 435 1.35 9.71 -21.24
CA GLU A 435 0.59 8.75 -22.06
C GLU A 435 0.15 9.37 -23.38
N LEU A 436 -0.25 10.66 -23.39
CA LEU A 436 -0.59 11.35 -24.62
C LEU A 436 0.60 11.47 -25.59
N ASP A 437 1.81 11.72 -25.09
CA ASP A 437 3.02 11.75 -25.90
C ASP A 437 3.30 10.38 -26.56
N LEU A 438 2.93 9.27 -25.92
CA LEU A 438 3.02 7.93 -26.52
C LEU A 438 1.99 7.73 -27.64
N VAL A 439 0.75 8.20 -27.45
CA VAL A 439 -0.25 8.17 -28.53
C VAL A 439 0.20 9.02 -29.72
N VAL A 440 0.82 10.17 -29.45
CA VAL A 440 1.44 11.02 -30.50
C VAL A 440 2.56 10.27 -31.21
N ALA A 441 3.51 9.68 -30.48
CA ALA A 441 4.61 8.91 -31.07
C ALA A 441 4.10 7.73 -31.90
N PHE A 442 3.05 7.05 -31.44
CA PHE A 442 2.35 6.01 -32.18
C PHE A 442 1.76 6.53 -33.49
N MET A 443 1.03 7.66 -33.46
CA MET A 443 0.44 8.24 -34.67
C MET A 443 1.47 8.82 -35.64
N GLN A 444 2.60 9.34 -35.15
CA GLN A 444 3.73 9.77 -35.97
C GLN A 444 4.39 8.58 -36.67
N SER A 445 4.56 7.46 -35.96
CA SER A 445 5.17 6.25 -36.50
C SER A 445 4.25 5.47 -37.45
N ASN A 446 2.95 5.78 -37.47
CA ASN A 446 1.95 5.13 -38.32
C ASN A 446 1.18 6.19 -39.11
N GLU A 447 1.78 6.76 -40.16
CA GLU A 447 1.26 7.94 -40.88
C GLU A 447 -0.14 7.78 -41.49
N HIS A 448 -0.56 6.56 -41.77
CA HIS A 448 -1.87 6.25 -42.37
C HIS A 448 -2.98 6.00 -41.35
N VAL A 449 -2.63 5.86 -40.06
CA VAL A 449 -3.61 5.59 -39.01
C VAL A 449 -4.47 6.82 -38.77
N GLU A 450 -5.79 6.64 -38.79
CA GLU A 450 -6.77 7.64 -38.37
C GLU A 450 -7.50 7.10 -37.14
N ILE A 451 -7.71 7.95 -36.13
CA ILE A 451 -8.35 7.57 -34.86
C ILE A 451 -9.63 8.36 -34.59
N GLU A 452 -10.54 7.77 -33.84
CA GLU A 452 -11.67 8.44 -33.19
C GLU A 452 -11.46 8.45 -31.69
N LEU A 453 -11.28 9.63 -31.10
CA LEU A 453 -11.28 9.83 -29.65
C LEU A 453 -12.72 9.76 -29.12
N SER A 454 -12.95 8.91 -28.13
CA SER A 454 -14.23 8.74 -27.46
C SER A 454 -14.12 9.22 -26.02
N GLY A 455 -14.88 10.25 -25.67
CA GLY A 455 -14.91 10.82 -24.33
C GLY A 455 -16.14 10.35 -23.56
N HIS A 456 -15.93 9.90 -22.33
CA HIS A 456 -16.99 9.39 -21.47
C HIS A 456 -17.00 10.13 -20.13
N THR A 457 -18.19 10.25 -19.55
CA THR A 457 -18.39 10.72 -18.18
C THR A 457 -19.13 9.66 -17.39
N ASP A 458 -19.26 9.89 -16.08
CA ASP A 458 -20.27 9.20 -15.29
C ASP A 458 -21.70 9.73 -15.60
N ASN A 459 -22.68 9.32 -14.81
CA ASN A 459 -24.07 9.74 -14.90
C ASN A 459 -24.42 10.97 -14.02
N ARG A 460 -23.44 11.65 -13.41
CA ARG A 460 -23.69 12.74 -12.46
C ARG A 460 -23.73 14.10 -13.15
N GLY A 461 -24.92 14.47 -13.60
CA GLY A 461 -25.19 15.78 -14.19
C GLY A 461 -26.33 15.69 -15.19
N SER A 462 -26.76 16.83 -15.73
CA SER A 462 -27.73 16.78 -16.82
C SER A 462 -27.10 16.17 -18.07
N PHE A 463 -27.88 15.43 -18.86
CA PHE A 463 -27.42 14.83 -20.11
C PHE A 463 -26.68 15.84 -21.01
N ARG A 464 -27.20 17.07 -21.13
CA ARG A 464 -26.58 18.14 -21.92
C ARG A 464 -25.20 18.52 -21.41
N GLN A 465 -25.04 18.71 -20.10
CA GLN A 465 -23.75 19.05 -19.48
C GLN A 465 -22.72 17.93 -19.60
N LEU A 466 -23.14 16.67 -19.47
CA LEU A 466 -22.26 15.51 -19.60
C LEU A 466 -21.78 15.31 -21.04
N MET A 467 -22.68 15.50 -22.02
CA MET A 467 -22.32 15.52 -23.44
C MET A 467 -21.34 16.64 -23.76
N GLU A 468 -21.57 17.84 -23.22
CA GLU A 468 -20.68 18.98 -23.42
C GLU A 468 -19.29 18.74 -22.79
N LEU A 469 -19.24 18.28 -21.53
CA LEU A 469 -17.99 18.02 -20.82
C LEU A 469 -17.16 16.93 -21.49
N SER A 470 -17.78 15.80 -21.86
CA SER A 470 -17.08 14.74 -22.58
C SER A 470 -16.53 15.22 -23.92
N GLN A 471 -17.29 16.05 -24.66
CA GLN A 471 -16.83 16.63 -25.91
C GLN A 471 -15.67 17.60 -25.70
N GLN A 472 -15.73 18.45 -24.67
CA GLN A 472 -14.64 19.37 -24.34
C GLN A 472 -13.35 18.63 -23.95
N ARG A 473 -13.46 17.52 -23.22
CA ARG A 473 -12.31 16.65 -22.87
C ARG A 473 -11.66 16.02 -24.11
N VAL A 474 -12.47 15.52 -25.03
CA VAL A 474 -12.00 15.00 -26.32
C VAL A 474 -11.31 16.09 -27.14
N ASN A 475 -11.91 17.29 -27.19
CA ASN A 475 -11.32 18.43 -27.88
C ASN A 475 -9.97 18.79 -27.27
N ARG A 476 -9.83 18.78 -25.94
CA ARG A 476 -8.57 19.08 -25.26
C ARG A 476 -7.47 18.08 -25.60
N VAL A 477 -7.78 16.78 -25.63
CA VAL A 477 -6.83 15.73 -26.04
C VAL A 477 -6.44 15.92 -27.51
N LYS A 478 -7.43 16.16 -28.38
CA LYS A 478 -7.20 16.43 -29.80
C LYS A 478 -6.31 17.66 -30.01
N GLU A 479 -6.56 18.75 -29.32
CA GLU A 479 -5.74 19.97 -29.37
C GLU A 479 -4.30 19.70 -28.96
N TYR A 480 -4.10 18.93 -27.89
CA TYR A 480 -2.78 18.53 -27.45
C TYR A 480 -2.04 17.73 -28.53
N MET A 481 -2.67 16.70 -29.09
CA MET A 481 -2.05 15.88 -30.13
C MET A 481 -1.74 16.67 -31.41
N VAL A 482 -2.64 17.58 -31.81
CA VAL A 482 -2.40 18.50 -32.94
C VAL A 482 -1.24 19.45 -32.64
N SER A 483 -1.14 19.97 -31.41
CA SER A 483 -0.02 20.84 -31.01
C SER A 483 1.34 20.12 -31.05
N LYS A 484 1.33 18.78 -30.97
CA LYS A 484 2.51 17.92 -31.11
C LYS A 484 2.75 17.44 -32.55
N GLY A 485 2.01 17.97 -33.52
CA GLY A 485 2.26 17.76 -34.95
C GLY A 485 1.42 16.69 -35.64
N ILE A 486 0.39 16.12 -34.99
CA ILE A 486 -0.54 15.22 -35.68
C ILE A 486 -1.53 16.02 -36.54
N ASP A 487 -1.71 15.64 -37.80
CA ASP A 487 -2.72 16.28 -38.67
C ASP A 487 -4.12 16.14 -38.06
N LYS A 488 -4.80 17.27 -37.89
CA LYS A 488 -6.18 17.37 -37.37
C LYS A 488 -7.17 16.47 -38.11
N LYS A 489 -6.95 16.18 -39.40
CA LYS A 489 -7.79 15.28 -40.21
C LYS A 489 -7.71 13.83 -39.77
N ARG A 490 -6.58 13.41 -39.17
CA ARG A 490 -6.35 12.04 -38.69
C ARG A 490 -6.98 11.76 -37.32
N ILE A 491 -7.51 12.78 -36.66
CA ILE A 491 -8.14 12.66 -35.35
C ILE A 491 -9.58 13.14 -35.44
N THR A 492 -10.53 12.24 -35.32
CA THR A 492 -11.93 12.57 -35.04
C THR A 492 -12.21 12.45 -33.55
N GLY A 493 -13.30 13.03 -33.06
CA GLY A 493 -13.54 13.06 -31.63
C GLY A 493 -15.01 13.25 -31.29
N LYS A 494 -15.53 12.41 -30.40
CA LYS A 494 -16.93 12.44 -29.98
C LYS A 494 -17.06 12.25 -28.47
N GLY A 495 -17.77 13.18 -27.83
CA GLY A 495 -18.26 13.03 -26.47
C GLY A 495 -19.51 12.15 -26.46
N TYR A 496 -19.56 11.19 -25.54
CA TYR A 496 -20.70 10.31 -25.31
C TYR A 496 -21.40 10.59 -23.97
N GLY A 497 -20.90 11.54 -23.18
CA GLY A 497 -21.37 11.77 -21.81
C GLY A 497 -21.42 10.46 -21.02
N GLY A 498 -22.47 10.28 -20.22
CA GLY A 498 -22.72 9.06 -19.46
C GLY A 498 -23.44 7.95 -20.23
N SER A 499 -23.63 8.07 -21.56
CA SER A 499 -24.49 7.15 -22.33
C SER A 499 -23.87 5.77 -22.63
N LYS A 500 -22.56 5.62 -22.43
CA LYS A 500 -21.81 4.37 -22.67
C LYS A 500 -20.95 4.01 -21.45
N PRO A 501 -21.58 3.60 -20.33
CA PRO A 501 -20.84 3.15 -19.15
C PRO A 501 -20.18 1.79 -19.43
N VAL A 502 -18.97 1.62 -18.94
CA VAL A 502 -18.23 0.34 -18.91
C VAL A 502 -18.28 -0.31 -17.53
N ALA A 503 -18.74 0.44 -16.53
CA ALA A 503 -18.92 -0.03 -15.17
C ALA A 503 -20.18 0.59 -14.54
N ASN A 504 -20.61 0.06 -13.40
CA ASN A 504 -21.80 0.54 -12.71
C ASN A 504 -21.65 2.02 -12.29
N ASN A 505 -22.62 2.88 -12.61
CA ASN A 505 -22.59 4.29 -12.18
C ASN A 505 -23.03 4.51 -10.72
N ASP A 506 -23.52 3.49 -10.02
CA ASP A 506 -23.97 3.60 -8.63
C ASP A 506 -22.78 3.71 -7.66
N THR A 507 -21.60 3.20 -8.03
CA THR A 507 -20.36 3.26 -7.23
C THR A 507 -19.39 4.32 -7.76
N GLU A 508 -18.55 4.90 -6.91
CA GLU A 508 -17.58 5.92 -7.37
C GLU A 508 -16.51 5.31 -8.28
N GLU A 509 -16.14 4.06 -8.03
CA GLU A 509 -15.17 3.30 -8.82
C GLU A 509 -15.69 3.04 -10.23
N GLY A 510 -16.95 2.64 -10.35
CA GLY A 510 -17.54 2.47 -11.68
C GLY A 510 -17.75 3.81 -12.38
N ARG A 511 -18.06 4.89 -11.64
CA ARG A 511 -18.06 6.26 -12.19
C ARG A 511 -16.65 6.71 -12.64
N MET A 512 -15.59 6.38 -11.91
CA MET A 512 -14.19 6.63 -12.32
C MET A 512 -13.86 5.92 -13.63
N LEU A 513 -14.19 4.64 -13.75
CA LEU A 513 -14.02 3.87 -14.99
C LEU A 513 -14.86 4.44 -16.14
N ASN A 514 -16.02 5.02 -15.83
CA ASN A 514 -16.85 5.70 -16.83
C ASN A 514 -16.29 7.08 -17.24
N ARG A 515 -15.49 7.74 -16.40
CA ARG A 515 -14.79 9.01 -16.71
C ARG A 515 -13.46 8.74 -17.41
N ARG A 516 -13.53 8.27 -18.66
CA ARG A 516 -12.36 7.87 -19.45
C ARG A 516 -12.32 8.53 -20.82
N VAL A 517 -11.15 8.50 -21.43
CA VAL A 517 -10.96 8.78 -22.86
C VAL A 517 -10.34 7.54 -23.50
N GLU A 518 -10.91 7.14 -24.62
CA GLU A 518 -10.42 6.03 -25.42
C GLU A 518 -10.11 6.55 -26.82
N PHE A 519 -9.33 5.81 -27.59
CA PHE A 519 -9.30 5.99 -29.03
C PHE A 519 -9.61 4.69 -29.74
N THR A 520 -10.26 4.79 -30.90
CA THR A 520 -10.53 3.66 -31.79
C THR A 520 -9.87 3.91 -33.13
N ILE A 521 -9.19 2.91 -33.68
CA ILE A 521 -8.61 2.98 -35.02
C ILE A 521 -9.75 2.94 -36.05
N LYS A 522 -9.84 3.97 -36.89
CA LYS A 522 -10.82 4.09 -37.97
C LYS A 522 -10.27 3.69 -39.33
N LYS A 523 -8.94 3.77 -39.47
CA LYS A 523 -8.18 3.43 -40.67
C LYS A 523 -6.75 3.12 -40.22
N ASN A 524 -6.08 2.18 -40.87
CA ASN A 524 -4.70 1.81 -40.61
C ASN A 524 -3.91 1.62 -41.91
#